data_AF-A0A955CM05-F1
#
_entry.id   AF-A0A955CM05-F1
#
_cell.length_a   1.000
_cell.length_b   1.000
_cell.length_c   1.000
_cell.angle_alpha   90.00
_cell.angle_beta   90.00
_cell.angle_gamma   90.00
#
_symmetry.space_group_name_H-M   'P 1'
#
loop_
_entity.id
_entity.type
_entity.pdbx_description
1 polymer ?
#
loop_
_entity_poly.entity_id
_entity_poly.type
_entity_poly.pdbx_seq_one_letter_code
_entity_poly.pdbx_strand_id
1 'polypeptide(L)'
;MSRREEFLQLRHAAPIVLPSLLLCDFADLRGEVERLERAHVQAMHLDVMDGRFVPNLTYGMPIVEALRRTTDRPLDVHLMIESPGEYLAEFYDAGADAITIHVESTDDPVRRLNEIRGLGAA
;
A
#
# COMPACT_ATOMS: atom_id res chain seq x y z
N MET A 1 18.26 2.10 -7.27
CA MET A 1 16.95 1.77 -7.87
C MET A 1 15.89 2.52 -7.09
N SER A 2 14.83 2.98 -7.74
CA SER A 2 13.67 3.53 -7.04
C SER A 2 12.88 2.39 -6.37
N ARG A 3 12.16 2.70 -5.28
CA ARG A 3 11.28 1.72 -4.61
C ARG A 3 10.20 1.16 -5.56
N ARG A 4 9.75 1.98 -6.52
CA ARG A 4 8.88 1.53 -7.62
C ARG A 4 9.56 0.46 -8.49
N GLU A 5 10.81 0.65 -8.89
CA GLU A 5 11.56 -0.35 -9.67
C GLU A 5 11.77 -1.64 -8.87
N GLU A 6 12.09 -1.52 -7.58
CA GLU A 6 12.19 -2.67 -6.67
C GLU A 6 10.86 -3.43 -6.61
N PHE A 7 9.74 -2.72 -6.45
CA PHE A 7 8.42 -3.33 -6.45
C PHE A 7 8.07 -3.99 -7.79
N LEU A 8 8.40 -3.35 -8.92
CA LEU A 8 8.12 -3.92 -10.24
C LEU A 8 8.92 -5.21 -10.50
N GLN A 9 10.13 -5.33 -9.96
CA GLN A 9 10.92 -6.57 -10.05
C GLN A 9 10.23 -7.74 -9.34
N LEU A 10 9.46 -7.46 -8.28
CA LEU A 10 8.70 -8.47 -7.54
C LEU A 10 7.67 -9.21 -8.42
N ARG A 11 7.15 -8.57 -9.48
CA ARG A 11 6.20 -9.20 -10.42
C ARG A 11 6.78 -10.42 -11.14
N HIS A 12 8.10 -10.53 -11.19
CA HIS A 12 8.80 -11.63 -11.85
C HIS A 12 9.35 -12.67 -10.87
N ALA A 13 9.21 -12.44 -9.56
CA ALA A 13 9.58 -13.38 -8.52
C ALA A 13 8.40 -14.30 -8.19
N ALA A 14 8.63 -15.63 -8.16
CA ALA A 14 7.59 -16.58 -7.79
C ALA A 14 8.19 -17.72 -6.91
N PRO A 15 7.66 -17.95 -5.69
CA PRO A 15 6.61 -17.18 -5.01
C PRO A 15 7.14 -15.89 -4.37
N ILE A 16 6.25 -14.90 -4.20
CA ILE A 16 6.50 -13.73 -3.35
C ILE A 16 5.47 -13.66 -2.22
N VAL A 17 5.91 -13.19 -1.05
CA VAL A 17 5.08 -12.99 0.14
C VAL A 17 5.15 -11.54 0.59
N LEU A 18 4.00 -10.87 0.61
CA LEU A 18 3.82 -9.53 1.19
C LEU A 18 2.90 -9.68 2.42
N PRO A 19 3.44 -9.64 3.65
CA PRO A 19 2.62 -9.74 4.84
C PRO A 19 1.67 -8.54 4.95
N SER A 20 0.38 -8.81 5.18
CA SER A 20 -0.59 -7.75 5.51
C SER A 20 -0.38 -7.28 6.94
N LEU A 21 -0.26 -5.96 7.12
CA LEU A 21 -0.15 -5.34 8.43
C LEU A 21 -1.51 -5.05 9.08
N LEU A 22 -2.61 -5.49 8.47
CA LEU A 22 -3.96 -5.34 9.02
C LEU A 22 -4.13 -5.93 10.43
N LEU A 23 -3.41 -7.01 10.73
CA LEU A 23 -3.50 -7.76 11.99
C LEU A 23 -2.24 -7.62 12.85
N CYS A 24 -1.38 -6.64 12.56
CA CYS A 24 -0.18 -6.41 13.36
C CYS A 24 -0.51 -5.72 14.70
N ASP A 25 0.47 -5.69 15.60
CA ASP A 25 0.35 -4.89 16.82
C ASP A 25 0.56 -3.40 16.51
N PHE A 26 -0.54 -2.66 16.34
CA PHE A 26 -0.49 -1.21 16.08
C PHE A 26 0.14 -0.40 17.22
N ALA A 27 0.25 -0.95 18.43
CA ALA A 27 0.96 -0.27 19.51
C ALA A 27 2.49 -0.28 19.31
N ASP A 28 3.02 -1.19 18.48
CA ASP A 28 4.44 -1.32 18.17
C ASP A 28 4.70 -1.62 16.68
N LEU A 29 4.26 -0.71 15.80
CA LEU A 29 4.50 -0.83 14.35
C LEU A 29 5.98 -0.98 13.98
N ARG A 30 6.88 -0.32 14.73
CA ARG A 30 8.33 -0.42 14.48
C ARG A 30 8.82 -1.84 14.76
N GLY A 31 8.44 -2.43 15.90
CA GLY A 31 8.79 -3.80 16.23
C GLY A 31 8.26 -4.80 15.21
N GLU A 32 7.04 -4.61 14.72
CA GLU A 32 6.45 -5.44 13.65
C GLU A 32 7.28 -5.36 12.35
N VAL A 33 7.62 -4.14 11.92
CA VAL A 33 8.46 -3.90 10.74
C VAL A 33 9.84 -4.56 10.89
N GLU A 34 10.52 -4.37 12.02
CA GLU A 34 11.84 -4.95 12.26
C GLU A 34 11.81 -6.49 12.24
N ARG A 35 10.74 -7.10 12.77
CA ARG A 35 10.54 -8.57 12.70
C ARG A 35 10.42 -9.04 11.26
N LEU A 36 9.66 -8.32 10.44
CA LEU A 36 9.48 -8.66 9.03
C LEU A 36 10.78 -8.46 8.23
N GLU A 37 11.53 -7.39 8.48
CA GLU A 37 12.81 -7.16 7.80
C GLU A 37 13.86 -8.24 8.14
N ARG A 38 13.90 -8.69 9.40
CA ARG A 38 14.74 -9.84 9.81
C ARG A 38 14.31 -11.14 9.13
N ALA A 39 13.03 -11.27 8.78
CA ALA A 39 12.51 -12.38 7.97
C ALA A 39 12.73 -12.20 6.46
N HIS A 40 13.46 -11.15 6.06
CA HIS A 40 13.81 -10.86 4.66
C HIS A 40 12.62 -10.62 3.74
N VAL A 41 11.51 -10.08 4.27
CA VAL A 41 10.36 -9.72 3.43
C VAL A 41 10.76 -8.65 2.43
N GLN A 42 10.21 -8.74 1.21
CA GLN A 42 10.58 -7.85 0.12
C GLN A 42 9.70 -6.60 0.04
N ALA A 43 8.45 -6.69 0.50
CA ALA A 43 7.49 -5.59 0.58
C ALA A 43 6.44 -5.93 1.66
N MET A 44 5.65 -4.93 2.06
CA MET A 44 4.58 -5.08 3.06
C MET A 44 3.26 -4.61 2.46
N HIS A 45 2.16 -5.27 2.84
CA HIS A 45 0.83 -5.00 2.31
C HIS A 45 -0.03 -4.24 3.33
N LEU A 46 -0.80 -3.27 2.83
CA LEU A 46 -1.60 -2.34 3.63
C LEU A 46 -3.03 -2.28 3.11
N ASP A 47 -3.94 -2.89 3.86
CA ASP A 47 -5.38 -2.90 3.59
C ASP A 47 -6.07 -1.66 4.17
N VAL A 48 -6.41 -0.70 3.32
CA VAL A 48 -7.13 0.54 3.68
C VAL A 48 -8.61 0.37 3.41
N MET A 49 -9.45 0.54 4.42
CA MET A 49 -10.90 0.37 4.36
C MET A 49 -11.62 1.59 4.96
N ASP A 50 -12.71 2.05 4.35
CA ASP A 50 -13.43 3.29 4.72
C ASP A 50 -14.79 3.07 5.42
N GLY A 51 -15.21 1.82 5.61
CA GLY A 51 -16.53 1.50 6.17
C GLY A 51 -17.71 1.69 5.20
N ARG A 52 -17.46 2.14 3.96
CA ARG A 52 -18.49 2.39 2.94
C ARG A 52 -18.40 1.38 1.80
N PHE A 53 -17.22 1.26 1.17
CA PHE A 53 -16.99 0.29 0.11
C PHE A 53 -16.97 -1.14 0.67
N VAL A 54 -16.40 -1.31 1.86
CA VAL A 54 -16.46 -2.53 2.66
C VAL A 54 -16.98 -2.21 4.06
N PRO A 55 -17.68 -3.14 4.76
CA PRO A 55 -18.30 -2.87 6.06
C PRO A 55 -17.29 -2.98 7.22
N ASN A 56 -16.09 -2.40 7.04
CA ASN A 56 -15.06 -2.32 8.07
C ASN A 56 -14.23 -1.05 7.88
N LEU A 57 -13.66 -0.52 8.96
CA LEU A 57 -12.80 0.66 8.97
C LEU A 57 -11.45 0.26 9.55
N THR A 58 -10.36 0.53 8.81
CA THR A 58 -9.00 0.17 9.24
C THR A 58 -8.22 1.42 9.64
N TYR A 59 -7.44 1.96 8.71
CA TYR A 59 -6.57 3.11 8.89
C TYR A 59 -6.41 3.86 7.57
N GLY A 60 -5.85 5.07 7.63
CA GLY A 60 -5.57 5.90 6.46
C GLY A 60 -4.11 6.34 6.37
N MET A 61 -3.88 7.45 5.66
CA MET A 61 -2.55 8.03 5.40
C MET A 61 -1.64 8.14 6.63
N PRO A 62 -2.10 8.52 7.84
CA PRO A 62 -1.21 8.64 8.99
C PRO A 62 -0.47 7.35 9.36
N ILE A 63 -1.09 6.18 9.13
CA ILE A 63 -0.44 4.87 9.37
C ILE A 63 0.54 4.54 8.24
N VAL A 64 0.20 4.87 6.99
CA VAL A 64 1.12 4.72 5.84
C VAL A 64 2.38 5.57 6.07
N GLU A 65 2.22 6.83 6.47
CA GLU A 65 3.34 7.73 6.81
C GLU A 65 4.16 7.22 7.99
N ALA A 66 3.51 6.69 9.03
CA ALA A 66 4.18 6.12 10.18
C ALA A 66 5.06 4.93 9.79
N LEU A 67 4.52 4.01 9.00
CA LEU A 67 5.27 2.87 8.48
C LEU A 67 6.40 3.31 7.56
N ARG A 68 6.16 4.30 6.69
CA ARG A 68 7.19 4.83 5.79
C ARG A 68 8.39 5.37 6.55
N ARG A 69 8.20 5.95 7.76
CA ARG A 69 9.29 6.40 8.64
C ARG A 69 10.06 5.27 9.33
N THR A 70 9.57 4.03 9.26
CA THR A 70 10.16 2.87 9.97
C THR A 70 10.89 1.89 9.05
N THR A 71 10.67 1.94 7.75
CA THR A 71 11.31 1.02 6.78
C THR A 71 11.64 1.76 5.49
N ASP A 72 12.53 1.21 4.67
CA ASP A 72 12.75 1.58 3.26
C ASP A 72 12.12 0.57 2.28
N ARG A 73 11.55 -0.54 2.79
CA ARG A 73 10.89 -1.55 1.96
C ARG A 73 9.67 -0.97 1.23
N PRO A 74 9.38 -1.44 0.01
CA PRO A 74 8.18 -1.03 -0.70
C PRO A 74 6.89 -1.27 0.11
N LEU A 75 5.99 -0.29 0.08
CA LEU A 75 4.66 -0.36 0.68
C LEU A 75 3.59 -0.54 -0.41
N ASP A 76 2.89 -1.66 -0.36
CA ASP A 76 1.76 -1.99 -1.24
C ASP A 76 0.45 -1.58 -0.57
N VAL A 77 -0.16 -0.49 -1.04
CA VAL A 77 -1.39 0.05 -0.48
C VAL A 77 -2.59 -0.39 -1.31
N HIS A 78 -3.48 -1.12 -0.67
CA HIS A 78 -4.71 -1.63 -1.25
C HIS A 78 -5.90 -0.82 -0.74
N LEU A 79 -6.50 -0.04 -1.66
CA LEU A 79 -7.60 0.86 -1.38
C LEU A 79 -8.94 0.15 -1.59
N MET A 80 -9.52 -0.33 -0.48
CA MET A 80 -10.89 -0.81 -0.38
C MET A 80 -11.81 0.33 0.09
N ILE A 81 -11.88 1.39 -0.71
CA ILE A 81 -12.61 2.64 -0.38
C ILE A 81 -13.50 3.09 -1.53
N GLU A 82 -14.51 3.90 -1.23
CA GLU A 82 -15.33 4.59 -2.21
C GLU A 82 -14.54 5.75 -2.84
N SER A 83 -14.67 5.95 -4.15
CA SER A 83 -14.02 7.05 -4.88
C SER A 83 -12.51 7.19 -4.62
N PRO A 84 -11.68 6.13 -4.80
CA PRO A 84 -10.26 6.17 -4.44
C PRO A 84 -9.45 7.21 -5.24
N GLY A 85 -9.98 7.64 -6.39
CA GLY A 85 -9.38 8.69 -7.21
C GLY A 85 -9.13 10.00 -6.46
N GLU A 86 -9.92 10.30 -5.43
CA GLU A 86 -9.79 11.50 -4.60
C GLU A 86 -8.60 11.46 -3.64
N TYR A 87 -7.95 10.31 -3.49
CA TYR A 87 -6.94 10.07 -2.46
C TYR A 87 -5.61 9.52 -3.01
N LEU A 88 -5.49 9.32 -4.33
CA LEU A 88 -4.32 8.66 -4.93
C LEU A 88 -3.02 9.42 -4.67
N ALA A 89 -3.05 10.74 -4.83
CA ALA A 89 -1.89 11.60 -4.60
C ALA A 89 -1.50 11.62 -3.12
N GLU A 90 -2.48 11.70 -2.23
CA GLU A 90 -2.30 11.73 -0.79
C GLU A 90 -1.71 10.41 -0.27
N PHE A 91 -2.15 9.26 -0.77
CA PHE A 91 -1.54 7.97 -0.42
C PHE A 91 -0.12 7.82 -0.99
N TYR A 92 0.13 8.33 -2.20
CA TYR A 92 1.47 8.37 -2.76
C TYR A 92 2.42 9.23 -1.91
N ASP A 93 2.00 10.45 -1.57
CA ASP A 93 2.75 11.38 -0.73
C ASP A 93 2.98 10.83 0.69
N ALA A 94 2.01 10.07 1.22
CA ALA A 94 2.14 9.36 2.49
C ALA A 94 3.21 8.25 2.46
N GLY A 95 3.64 7.82 1.26
CA GLY A 95 4.75 6.88 1.06
C GLY A 95 4.36 5.55 0.44
N ALA A 96 3.18 5.43 -0.16
CA ALA A 96 2.80 4.26 -0.96
C ALA A 96 3.71 4.13 -2.18
N ASP A 97 4.23 2.92 -2.42
CA ASP A 97 5.05 2.63 -3.60
C ASP A 97 4.24 1.89 -4.68
N ALA A 98 3.21 1.15 -4.27
CA ALA A 98 2.20 0.58 -5.13
C ALA A 98 0.82 0.95 -4.60
N ILE A 99 -0.12 1.23 -5.52
CA ILE A 99 -1.51 1.53 -5.17
C ILE A 99 -2.40 0.62 -6.00
N THR A 100 -3.20 -0.20 -5.33
CA THR A 100 -4.21 -1.03 -5.95
C THR A 100 -5.60 -0.53 -5.57
N ILE A 101 -6.51 -0.56 -6.54
CA ILE A 101 -7.90 -0.14 -6.37
C ILE A 101 -8.81 -1.23 -6.90
N HIS A 102 -10.03 -1.28 -6.36
CA HIS A 102 -11.09 -2.10 -6.92
C HIS A 102 -11.64 -1.49 -8.21
N VAL A 103 -11.88 -2.33 -9.22
CA VAL A 103 -12.46 -1.87 -10.50
C VAL A 103 -13.87 -1.31 -10.30
N GLU A 104 -14.58 -1.81 -9.29
CA GLU A 104 -15.94 -1.43 -8.92
C GLU A 104 -16.02 -0.11 -8.14
N SER A 105 -14.89 0.39 -7.64
CA SER A 105 -14.84 1.61 -6.82
C SER A 105 -14.76 2.91 -7.64
N THR A 106 -14.71 2.80 -8.98
CA THR A 106 -14.52 3.93 -9.91
C THR A 106 -15.23 3.67 -11.23
N ASP A 107 -15.82 4.72 -11.82
CA ASP A 107 -16.46 4.63 -13.14
C ASP A 107 -15.44 4.54 -14.30
N ASP A 108 -14.20 4.96 -14.07
CA ASP A 108 -13.13 4.93 -15.08
C ASP A 108 -11.82 4.32 -14.52
N PRO A 109 -11.72 2.98 -14.49
CA PRO A 109 -10.53 2.29 -13.96
C PRO A 109 -9.26 2.59 -14.76
N VAL A 110 -9.36 2.72 -16.08
CA VAL A 110 -8.19 2.96 -16.95
C VAL A 110 -7.58 4.32 -16.65
N ARG A 111 -8.40 5.36 -16.49
CA ARG A 111 -7.93 6.69 -16.07
C ARG A 111 -7.26 6.63 -14.71
N ARG A 112 -7.86 5.96 -13.72
CA ARG A 112 -7.26 5.83 -12.38
C ARG A 112 -5.91 5.11 -12.40
N LEU A 113 -5.78 4.03 -13.17
CA LEU A 113 -4.50 3.33 -13.32
C LEU A 113 -3.42 4.20 -13.99
N ASN A 114 -3.80 5.04 -14.94
CA ASN A 114 -2.87 6.00 -15.56
C ASN A 114 -2.45 7.10 -14.58
N GLU A 115 -3.36 7.55 -13.72
CA GLU A 115 -3.10 8.52 -12.66
C GLU A 115 -2.10 7.96 -11.62
N ILE A 116 -2.32 6.74 -11.12
CA ILE A 116 -1.39 6.02 -10.24
C ILE A 116 0.01 5.93 -10.85
N ARG A 117 0.10 5.53 -12.12
CA ARG A 117 1.39 5.46 -12.85
C ARG A 117 2.03 6.82 -13.07
N GLY A 118 1.22 7.86 -13.26
CA GLY A 118 1.67 9.25 -13.45
C GLY A 118 2.26 9.86 -12.17
N LEU A 119 1.76 9.47 -11.00
CA LEU A 119 2.33 9.80 -9.70
C LEU A 119 3.70 9.12 -9.48
N GLY A 120 3.92 7.96 -10.11
CA GLY A 120 5.14 7.17 -9.96
C GLY A 120 4.98 5.96 -9.05
N ALA A 121 3.76 5.63 -8.65
CA ALA A 121 3.44 4.34 -8.03
C ALA A 121 3.41 3.21 -9.08
N ALA A 122 3.53 1.97 -8.60
CA ALA A 122 3.50 0.75 -9.40
C ALA A 122 2.08 0.26 -9.72
#